data_AF-A0A7S3P9M7-F1
#
_entry.id   AF-A0A7S3P9M7-F1
#
_cell.length_a   1.000
_cell.length_b   1.000
_cell.length_c   1.000
_cell.angle_alpha   90.00
_cell.angle_beta   90.00
_cell.angle_gamma   90.00
#
_symmetry.space_group_name_H-M   'P 1'
#
loop_
_entity.id
_entity.type
_entity.pdbx_description
1 polymer ?
#
loop_
_entity_poly.entity_id
_entity_poly.type
_entity_poly.pdbx_seq_one_letter_code
_entity_poly.pdbx_strand_id
1 'polypeptide(L)'
;MSTAGSTERAIGRLEKRVADLQTKFDANQQDKINHRLNVLTIISAVFLPLSLLTGFWGMNWEEGMPAIHTEHGFYYALAGMIALGFSLLGYFYRAGWMDH
;
A
#
# COMPACT_ATOMS: atom_id res chain seq x y z
N MET A 1 -13.53 39.48 42.75
CA MET A 1 -14.07 39.25 41.39
C MET A 1 -12.99 39.04 40.31
N SER A 2 -11.69 39.34 40.55
CA SER A 2 -10.60 39.20 39.56
C SER A 2 -10.02 37.77 39.39
N THR A 3 -10.31 36.83 40.30
CA THR A 3 -9.70 35.49 40.32
C THR A 3 -10.45 34.46 39.45
N ALA A 4 -11.78 34.56 39.34
CA ALA A 4 -12.63 33.64 38.56
C ALA A 4 -12.25 33.59 37.07
N GLY A 5 -11.95 34.76 36.47
CA GLY A 5 -11.56 34.82 35.05
C GLY A 5 -10.15 34.26 34.76
N SER A 6 -9.31 34.02 35.77
CA SER A 6 -7.99 33.40 35.59
C SER A 6 -8.07 31.87 35.59
N THR A 7 -8.95 31.32 36.43
CA THR A 7 -9.23 29.89 36.54
C THR A 7 -9.99 29.38 35.32
N GLU A 8 -10.98 30.13 34.81
CA GLU A 8 -11.69 29.78 33.57
C GLU A 8 -10.74 29.73 32.36
N ARG A 9 -9.83 30.70 32.25
CA ARG A 9 -8.81 30.70 31.19
C ARG A 9 -7.82 29.54 31.35
N ALA A 10 -7.53 29.09 32.56
CA ALA A 10 -6.68 27.92 32.79
C ALA A 10 -7.39 26.62 32.40
N ILE A 11 -8.67 26.48 32.73
CA ILE A 11 -9.50 25.32 32.35
C ILE A 11 -9.61 25.24 30.82
N GLY A 12 -9.96 26.34 30.13
CA GLY A 12 -10.06 26.33 28.67
C GLY A 12 -8.73 26.04 27.96
N ARG A 13 -7.58 26.37 28.58
CA ARG A 13 -6.26 25.96 28.07
C ARG A 13 -5.99 24.48 28.25
N LEU A 14 -6.41 23.89 29.37
CA LEU A 14 -6.28 22.45 29.61
C LEU A 14 -7.16 21.65 28.64
N GLU A 15 -8.41 22.05 28.47
CA GLU A 15 -9.33 21.42 27.51
C GLU A 15 -8.76 21.46 26.09
N LYS A 16 -8.28 22.63 25.62
CA LYS A 16 -7.61 22.73 24.32
C LYS A 16 -6.39 21.83 24.20
N ARG A 17 -5.57 21.71 25.25
CA ARG A 17 -4.39 20.83 25.23
C ARG A 17 -4.78 19.35 25.22
N VAL A 18 -5.82 18.95 25.94
CA VAL A 18 -6.34 17.58 25.90
C VAL A 18 -6.89 17.26 24.51
N ALA A 19 -7.65 18.18 23.91
CA ALA A 19 -8.16 18.02 22.54
C ALA A 19 -7.04 17.96 21.50
N ASP A 20 -6.00 18.79 21.64
CA ASP A 20 -4.80 18.77 20.76
C ASP A 20 -4.02 17.46 20.91
N LEU A 21 -3.89 16.93 22.12
CA LEU A 21 -3.25 15.63 22.36
C LEU A 21 -4.05 14.47 21.78
N GLN A 22 -5.38 14.48 21.93
CA GLN A 22 -6.26 13.49 21.30
C GLN A 22 -6.12 13.54 19.78
N THR A 23 -6.18 14.75 19.20
CA THR A 23 -6.01 14.95 17.76
C THR A 23 -4.66 14.43 17.26
N LYS A 24 -3.58 14.67 18.01
CA LYS A 24 -2.24 14.14 17.68
C LYS A 24 -2.16 12.63 17.79
N PHE A 25 -2.81 12.04 18.80
CA PHE A 25 -2.85 10.58 18.96
C PHE A 25 -3.60 9.94 17.79
N ASP A 26 -4.76 10.50 17.42
CA ASP A 26 -5.56 10.04 16.28
C ASP A 26 -4.79 10.19 14.96
N ALA A 27 -4.09 11.31 14.76
CA ALA A 27 -3.24 11.52 13.59
C ALA A 27 -2.13 10.45 13.51
N ASN A 28 -1.40 10.19 14.61
CA ASN A 28 -0.35 9.16 14.63
C ASN A 28 -0.92 7.75 14.36
N GLN A 29 -2.14 7.48 14.84
CA GLN A 29 -2.82 6.22 14.58
C GLN A 29 -3.23 6.11 13.10
N GLN A 30 -3.71 7.20 12.49
CA GLN A 30 -4.02 7.26 11.06
C GLN A 30 -2.77 7.08 10.20
N ASP A 31 -1.64 7.68 10.56
CA ASP A 31 -0.37 7.51 9.83
C ASP A 31 0.04 6.02 9.77
N LYS A 32 -0.08 5.31 10.90
CA LYS A 32 0.18 3.85 10.96
C LYS A 32 -0.79 3.05 10.09
N ILE A 33 -2.06 3.44 10.05
CA ILE A 33 -3.07 2.78 9.21
C ILE A 33 -2.76 3.03 7.73
N ASN A 34 -2.48 4.27 7.36
CA ASN A 34 -2.11 4.65 6.01
C ASN A 34 -0.87 3.89 5.55
N HIS A 35 0.15 3.76 6.40
CA HIS A 35 1.34 2.96 6.10
C HIS A 35 0.99 1.48 5.87
N ARG A 36 0.15 0.87 6.72
CA ARG A 36 -0.28 -0.53 6.55
C ARG A 36 -1.10 -0.74 5.27
N LEU A 37 -2.01 0.18 4.96
CA LEU A 37 -2.81 0.14 3.74
C LEU A 37 -1.92 0.30 2.51
N ASN A 38 -0.98 1.25 2.54
CA ASN A 38 0.02 1.44 1.51
C ASN A 38 0.77 0.13 1.22
N VAL A 39 1.31 -0.52 2.26
CA VAL A 39 2.00 -1.82 2.11
C VAL A 39 1.08 -2.89 1.51
N LEU A 40 -0.16 -3.03 2.01
CA LEU A 40 -1.12 -3.99 1.44
C LEU A 40 -1.47 -3.69 -0.02
N THR A 41 -1.59 -2.40 -0.40
CA THR A 41 -1.86 -1.97 -1.77
C THR A 41 -0.69 -2.26 -2.68
N ILE A 42 0.55 -2.02 -2.26
CA ILE A 42 1.76 -2.36 -3.04
C ILE A 42 1.80 -3.86 -3.29
N ILE A 43 1.62 -4.67 -2.24
CA ILE A 43 1.57 -6.13 -2.36
C ILE A 43 0.48 -6.52 -3.35
N SER A 44 -0.75 -6.03 -3.18
CA SER A 44 -1.87 -6.37 -4.07
C SER A 44 -1.64 -5.94 -5.52
N ALA A 45 -1.06 -4.77 -5.75
CA ALA A 45 -0.76 -4.25 -7.08
C ALA A 45 0.29 -5.09 -7.82
N VAL A 46 1.20 -5.74 -7.10
CA VAL A 46 2.15 -6.71 -7.66
C VAL A 46 1.46 -8.07 -7.86
N PHE A 47 0.73 -8.55 -6.85
CA PHE A 47 0.11 -9.88 -6.89
C PHE A 47 -1.04 -10.00 -7.89
N LEU A 48 -1.82 -8.95 -8.13
CA LEU A 48 -2.93 -8.96 -9.10
C LEU A 48 -2.49 -9.34 -10.53
N PRO A 49 -1.54 -8.62 -11.17
CA PRO A 49 -1.09 -8.97 -12.52
C PRO A 49 -0.36 -10.33 -12.54
N LEU A 50 0.38 -10.67 -11.49
CA LEU A 50 1.01 -11.99 -11.37
C LEU A 50 -0.05 -13.10 -11.29
N SER A 51 -1.09 -12.91 -10.48
CA SER A 51 -2.21 -13.84 -10.30
C SER A 51 -3.03 -13.98 -11.59
N LEU A 52 -3.20 -12.89 -12.33
CA LEU A 52 -3.84 -12.90 -13.64
C LEU A 52 -3.01 -13.67 -14.65
N LEU A 53 -1.68 -13.54 -14.64
CA LEU A 53 -0.81 -14.31 -15.53
C LEU A 53 -0.78 -15.80 -15.13
N THR A 54 -0.68 -16.13 -13.84
CA THR A 54 -0.79 -17.53 -13.40
C THR A 54 -2.18 -18.11 -13.67
N GLY A 55 -3.23 -17.31 -13.53
CA GLY A 55 -4.60 -17.71 -13.82
C GLY A 55 -4.81 -17.95 -15.31
N PHE A 56 -4.25 -17.07 -16.15
CA PHE A 56 -4.16 -17.26 -17.60
C PHE A 56 -3.48 -18.61 -17.87
N TRP A 57 -2.22 -18.81 -17.46
CA TRP A 57 -1.47 -20.05 -17.71
C TRP A 57 -2.03 -21.31 -17.02
N GLY A 58 -2.79 -21.15 -15.95
CA GLY A 58 -3.42 -22.24 -15.19
C GLY A 58 -4.82 -22.62 -15.68
N MET A 59 -5.44 -21.80 -16.54
CA MET A 59 -6.53 -22.27 -17.38
C MET A 59 -5.92 -23.27 -18.36
N ASN A 60 -6.21 -24.56 -18.17
CA ASN A 60 -5.73 -25.65 -19.01
C ASN A 60 -6.12 -25.39 -20.48
N TRP A 61 -5.27 -24.69 -21.24
CA TRP A 61 -5.27 -24.82 -22.70
C TRP A 61 -4.59 -26.14 -23.03
N GLU A 62 -5.27 -27.23 -22.73
CA GLU A 62 -5.19 -28.41 -23.56
C GLU A 62 -5.46 -27.94 -25.00
N GLU A 63 -4.47 -28.10 -25.88
CA GLU A 63 -4.60 -28.11 -27.35
C GLU A 63 -4.80 -26.79 -28.12
N GLY A 64 -4.95 -25.62 -27.49
CA GLY A 64 -5.36 -24.40 -28.22
C GLY A 64 -4.29 -23.47 -28.81
N MET A 65 -3.02 -23.51 -28.39
CA MET A 65 -2.06 -22.43 -28.71
C MET A 65 -0.67 -22.96 -29.16
N PRO A 66 -0.32 -22.85 -30.45
CA PRO A 66 0.94 -23.34 -31.02
C PRO A 66 2.21 -22.67 -30.44
N ALA A 67 2.06 -21.52 -29.79
CA ALA A 67 3.17 -20.74 -29.22
C ALA A 67 3.68 -21.26 -27.86
N ILE A 68 2.98 -22.20 -27.22
CA ILE A 68 3.35 -22.73 -25.89
C ILE A 68 4.10 -24.08 -25.97
N HIS A 69 4.17 -24.67 -27.16
CA HIS A 69 4.85 -25.95 -27.39
C HIS A 69 6.35 -25.81 -27.65
N THR A 70 6.88 -24.58 -27.64
CA THR A 70 8.32 -24.35 -27.69
C THR A 70 8.91 -24.62 -26.31
N GLU A 71 10.02 -25.35 -26.21
CA GLU A 71 10.72 -25.68 -24.93
C GLU A 71 10.97 -24.47 -24.02
N HIS A 72 10.90 -23.25 -24.56
CA HIS A 72 11.15 -21.99 -23.86
C HIS A 72 9.90 -21.17 -23.51
N GLY A 73 8.68 -21.60 -23.85
CA GLY A 73 7.45 -20.85 -23.57
C GLY A 73 7.26 -20.55 -22.07
N PHE A 74 7.57 -21.52 -21.22
CA PHE A 74 7.61 -21.37 -19.77
C PHE A 74 8.64 -20.31 -19.32
N TYR A 75 9.83 -20.30 -19.92
CA TYR A 75 10.89 -19.33 -19.60
C TYR A 75 10.52 -17.91 -20.00
N TYR A 76 9.86 -17.71 -21.15
CA TYR A 76 9.38 -16.40 -21.57
C TYR A 76 8.26 -15.88 -20.66
N ALA A 77 7.35 -16.74 -20.23
CA ALA A 77 6.30 -16.39 -19.28
C ALA A 77 6.90 -15.97 -17.93
N LEU A 78 7.83 -16.77 -17.41
CA LEU A 78 8.53 -16.49 -16.17
C LEU A 78 9.34 -15.18 -16.24
N ALA A 79 10.05 -14.96 -17.34
CA ALA A 79 10.77 -13.71 -17.58
C ALA A 79 9.81 -12.51 -17.64
N GLY A 80 8.63 -12.67 -18.25
CA GLY A 80 7.58 -11.66 -18.27
C GLY A 80 7.01 -11.33 -16.89
N MET A 81 6.77 -12.34 -16.04
CA MET A 81 6.32 -12.15 -14.65
C MET A 81 7.36 -11.40 -13.82
N ILE A 82 8.63 -11.81 -13.96
CA ILE A 82 9.75 -11.19 -13.24
C ILE A 82 9.93 -9.74 -13.70
N ALA A 83 9.91 -9.48 -15.01
CA ALA A 83 10.03 -8.14 -15.57
C ALA A 83 8.86 -7.24 -15.13
N LEU A 84 7.62 -7.75 -15.12
CA LEU A 84 6.46 -7.02 -14.61
C LEU A 84 6.60 -6.72 -13.12
N GLY A 85 6.98 -7.70 -12.30
CA GLY A 85 7.22 -7.50 -10.87
C GLY A 85 8.28 -6.42 -10.59
N PHE A 86 9.43 -6.49 -11.27
CA PHE A 86 10.50 -5.50 -11.11
C PHE A 86 10.14 -4.12 -11.67
N SER A 87 9.41 -4.03 -12.78
CA SER A 87 8.96 -2.75 -13.34
C SER A 87 7.95 -2.06 -12.42
N LEU A 88 7.01 -2.80 -11.82
CA LEU A 88 6.10 -2.26 -10.80
C LEU A 88 6.84 -1.85 -9.54
N LEU A 89 7.77 -2.68 -9.04
CA LEU A 89 8.62 -2.31 -7.90
C LEU A 89 9.43 -1.05 -8.17
N GLY A 90 10.04 -0.95 -9.36
CA GLY A 90 10.78 0.23 -9.79
C GLY A 90 9.89 1.47 -9.95
N TYR A 91 8.66 1.29 -10.44
CA TYR A 91 7.67 2.36 -10.51
C TYR A 91 7.26 2.86 -9.12
N PHE A 92 6.95 1.97 -8.18
CA PHE A 92 6.61 2.32 -6.80
C PHE A 92 7.79 2.97 -6.05
N TYR A 93 9.01 2.48 -6.27
CA TYR A 93 10.22 3.10 -5.73
C TYR A 93 10.41 4.52 -6.26
N ARG A 94 10.21 4.74 -7.57
CA ARG A 94 10.32 6.07 -8.18
C ARG A 94 9.15 7.00 -7.80
N ALA A 95 7.99 6.44 -7.50
CA ALA A 95 6.80 7.20 -7.10
C ALA A 95 6.88 7.76 -5.68
N GLY A 96 7.97 7.51 -4.93
CA GLY A 96 8.18 8.08 -3.60
C GLY A 96 7.30 7.47 -2.49
N TRP A 97 6.63 6.34 -2.78
CA TRP A 97 5.74 5.68 -1.82
C TRP A 97 6.47 5.03 -0.63
N MET A 98 7.80 4.92 -0.68
CA MET A 98 8.65 4.42 0.41
C MET A 98 9.29 5.52 1.28
N ASP A 99 9.09 6.80 0.97
CA ASP A 99 9.75 7.92 1.69
C ASP A 99 8.88 8.53 2.81
N HIS A 100 7.69 7.99 3.09
CA HIS A 100 6.79 8.45 4.17
C HIS A 100 6.32 7.30 5.09
#